data_AF-A0A9E0P536-F1
#
_entry.id   AF-A0A9E0P536-F1
#
_cell.length_a   1.000
_cell.length_b   1.000
_cell.length_c   1.000
_cell.angle_alpha   90.00
_cell.angle_beta   90.00
_cell.angle_gamma   90.00
#
_symmetry.space_group_name_H-M   'P 1'
#
loop_
_entity.id
_entity.type
_entity.pdbx_description
1 polymer ?
#
loop_
_entity_poly.entity_id
_entity_poly.type
_entity_poly.pdbx_seq_one_letter_code
_entity_poly.pdbx_strand_id
1 'polypeptide(L)'
;MGDDIRQATTEGKLRDFDARVQALTQMGGAKQVQKQHDGGKLTARERLDRLFDEGSFQEVQLFVKHHATLFGMDKKEIPADGVITGFGKVNGRIVFAASQDFTSAGGTLGEMHAKKIWKVMDMALDAQKPFISINDSGGARIQEGVPSLEGYGGIFYRNTLASGYIPQITAIMGPTAGGAVYSPALTDWIFMVKNTSYMYITGPDVIKAVIGEEVSQEDLGGAMAHASKSGVCHVVTENDEDCIRKIKELLSYLPDSCHSPLPVAVATDSPDRECPELNKIIPDRAARAYNMKNVIKSVADNSELFELHAQWAPNIIVALIRIMGSPVGVIANNPMSFAGVLNVNASDKASRFIRFCDAFNIPLLTFSDVPGYMPGTDQEWAGIIRHGAKLLHAYSEATVPKIT
;
A
#
# COMPACT_ATOMS: atom_id res chain seq x y z
N MET A 1 -26.98 21.92 -42.69
CA MET A 1 -27.94 22.11 -41.57
C MET A 1 -28.19 20.84 -40.76
N GLY A 2 -27.27 19.85 -40.77
CA GLY A 2 -27.52 18.54 -40.18
C GLY A 2 -26.26 18.01 -39.52
N ASP A 3 -26.14 18.28 -38.22
CA ASP A 3 -25.55 17.49 -37.13
C ASP A 3 -25.43 18.37 -35.88
N ASP A 4 -25.11 19.66 -36.10
CA ASP A 4 -25.04 20.69 -35.05
C ASP A 4 -26.38 20.93 -34.30
N ILE A 5 -27.52 20.75 -34.99
CA ILE A 5 -28.85 21.00 -34.40
C ILE A 5 -29.35 19.79 -33.57
N ARG A 6 -28.81 18.58 -33.76
CA ARG A 6 -29.19 17.41 -32.94
C ARG A 6 -28.64 17.49 -31.51
N GLN A 7 -27.60 18.29 -31.27
CA GLN A 7 -27.08 18.62 -29.95
C GLN A 7 -27.86 19.75 -29.24
N ALA A 8 -28.88 20.34 -29.88
CA ALA A 8 -29.60 21.50 -29.33
C ALA A 8 -30.66 21.15 -28.28
N THR A 9 -31.15 19.90 -28.23
CA THR A 9 -32.17 19.47 -27.26
C THR A 9 -31.53 18.95 -25.97
N THR A 10 -32.23 19.08 -24.83
CA THR A 10 -31.78 18.50 -23.55
C THR A 10 -31.54 17.00 -23.66
N GLU A 11 -32.43 16.27 -24.35
CA GLU A 11 -32.28 14.84 -24.59
C GLU A 11 -31.03 14.52 -25.42
N GLY A 12 -30.74 15.30 -26.47
CA GLY A 12 -29.52 15.13 -27.27
C GLY A 12 -28.24 15.32 -26.46
N LYS A 13 -28.23 16.31 -25.56
CA LYS A 13 -27.11 16.56 -24.64
C LYS A 13 -26.91 15.43 -23.63
N LEU A 14 -27.99 14.83 -23.12
CA LEU A 14 -27.90 13.67 -22.22
C LEU A 14 -27.34 12.44 -22.95
N ARG A 15 -27.82 12.16 -24.17
CA ARG A 15 -27.30 11.05 -24.98
C ARG A 15 -25.82 11.23 -25.34
N ASP A 16 -25.40 12.45 -25.67
CA ASP A 16 -23.98 12.78 -25.93
C ASP A 16 -23.13 12.61 -24.66
N PHE A 17 -23.62 13.05 -23.50
CA PHE A 17 -22.96 12.80 -22.21
C PHE A 17 -22.78 11.30 -21.96
N ASP A 18 -23.84 10.51 -22.06
CA ASP A 18 -23.80 9.06 -21.83
C ASP A 18 -22.85 8.36 -22.81
N ALA A 19 -22.85 8.75 -24.07
CA ALA A 19 -21.94 8.22 -25.08
C ALA A 19 -20.47 8.53 -24.76
N ARG A 20 -20.16 9.74 -24.28
CA ARG A 20 -18.80 10.12 -23.86
C ARG A 20 -18.36 9.38 -22.61
N VAL A 21 -19.27 9.18 -21.63
CA VAL A 21 -19.00 8.36 -20.44
C VAL A 21 -18.65 6.94 -20.88
N GLN A 22 -19.50 6.31 -21.70
CA GLN A 22 -19.27 4.95 -22.20
C GLN A 22 -17.93 4.84 -22.93
N ALA A 23 -17.60 5.77 -23.82
CA ALA A 23 -16.32 5.77 -24.53
C ALA A 23 -15.12 5.88 -23.57
N LEU A 24 -15.17 6.76 -22.58
CA LEU A 24 -14.09 6.92 -21.60
C LEU A 24 -13.96 5.72 -20.67
N THR A 25 -15.06 5.06 -20.31
CA THR A 25 -15.02 3.87 -19.45
C THR A 25 -14.33 2.67 -20.09
N GLN A 26 -14.21 2.64 -21.42
CA GLN A 26 -13.47 1.59 -22.14
C GLN A 26 -11.95 1.75 -22.05
N MET A 27 -11.46 2.89 -21.55
CA MET A 27 -10.03 3.15 -21.32
C MET A 27 -9.18 2.82 -22.57
N GLY A 28 -8.14 1.99 -22.47
CA GLY A 28 -7.28 1.62 -23.61
C GLY A 28 -7.96 0.79 -24.71
N GLY A 29 -9.24 0.46 -24.56
CA GLY A 29 -10.03 -0.32 -25.50
C GLY A 29 -9.81 -1.84 -25.39
N ALA A 30 -10.69 -2.61 -26.02
CA ALA A 30 -10.77 -4.07 -25.87
C ALA A 30 -9.43 -4.80 -26.10
N LYS A 31 -8.63 -4.35 -27.07
CA LYS A 31 -7.32 -4.97 -27.37
C LYS A 31 -6.32 -4.82 -26.21
N GLN A 32 -6.27 -3.65 -25.57
CA GLN A 32 -5.34 -3.41 -24.46
C GLN A 32 -5.85 -4.06 -23.18
N VAL A 33 -7.17 -4.08 -22.97
CA VAL A 33 -7.81 -4.82 -21.87
C VAL A 33 -7.50 -6.31 -21.97
N GLN A 34 -7.67 -6.93 -23.14
CA GLN A 34 -7.31 -8.33 -23.32
C GLN A 34 -5.83 -8.59 -23.00
N LYS A 35 -4.92 -7.73 -23.48
CA LYS A 35 -3.50 -7.84 -23.17
C LYS A 35 -3.20 -7.74 -21.66
N GLN A 36 -3.93 -6.89 -20.94
CA GLN A 36 -3.81 -6.76 -19.49
C GLN A 36 -4.25 -8.07 -18.80
N HIS A 37 -5.38 -8.63 -19.22
CA HIS A 37 -5.90 -9.90 -18.70
C HIS A 37 -4.99 -11.09 -19.04
N ASP A 38 -4.44 -11.15 -20.26
CA ASP A 38 -3.47 -12.17 -20.68
C ASP A 38 -2.19 -12.13 -19.83
N GLY A 39 -1.87 -10.96 -19.26
CA GLY A 39 -0.79 -10.77 -18.28
C GLY A 39 -1.15 -11.16 -16.84
N GLY A 40 -2.34 -11.72 -16.60
CA GLY A 40 -2.82 -12.12 -15.28
C GLY A 40 -3.20 -10.95 -14.36
N LYS A 41 -3.44 -9.75 -14.93
CA LYS A 41 -3.75 -8.53 -14.19
C LYS A 41 -5.19 -8.09 -14.44
N LEU A 42 -5.84 -7.56 -13.42
CA LEU A 42 -7.10 -6.83 -13.60
C LEU A 42 -6.84 -5.44 -14.22
N THR A 43 -7.85 -4.87 -14.85
CA THR A 43 -7.86 -3.47 -15.27
C THR A 43 -8.02 -2.55 -14.05
N ALA A 44 -7.72 -1.25 -14.23
CA ALA A 44 -7.86 -0.27 -13.16
C ALA A 44 -9.31 -0.15 -12.65
N ARG A 45 -10.31 -0.25 -13.53
CA ARG A 45 -11.73 -0.22 -13.14
C ARG A 45 -12.14 -1.48 -12.41
N GLU A 46 -11.75 -2.66 -12.90
CA GLU A 46 -12.04 -3.93 -12.20
C GLU A 46 -11.45 -3.96 -10.79
N ARG A 47 -10.25 -3.41 -10.59
CA ARG A 47 -9.65 -3.27 -9.25
C ARG A 47 -10.47 -2.37 -8.32
N LEU A 48 -11.01 -1.26 -8.84
CA LEU A 48 -11.88 -0.37 -8.07
C LEU A 48 -13.24 -1.06 -7.77
N ASP A 49 -13.79 -1.79 -8.73
CA ASP A 49 -15.05 -2.55 -8.55
C ASP A 49 -14.91 -3.65 -7.48
N ARG A 50 -13.73 -4.26 -7.36
CA ARG A 50 -13.43 -5.22 -6.28
C ARG A 50 -13.13 -4.55 -4.96
N LEU A 51 -12.54 -3.35 -4.98
CA LEU A 51 -12.22 -2.59 -3.78
C LEU A 51 -13.47 -2.02 -3.11
N PHE A 52 -14.36 -1.40 -3.86
CA PHE A 52 -15.53 -0.72 -3.30
C PHE A 52 -16.73 -1.65 -3.15
N ASP A 53 -17.61 -1.31 -2.22
CA ASP A 53 -18.91 -1.94 -2.06
C ASP A 53 -19.75 -1.65 -3.32
N GLU A 54 -20.57 -2.62 -3.72
CA GLU A 54 -21.34 -2.57 -4.97
C GLU A 54 -22.16 -1.27 -5.10
N GLY A 55 -22.01 -0.60 -6.25
CA GLY A 55 -22.72 0.64 -6.55
C GLY A 55 -22.28 1.88 -5.74
N SER A 56 -21.22 1.79 -4.94
CA SER A 56 -20.80 2.90 -4.07
C SER A 56 -19.74 3.82 -4.67
N PHE A 57 -18.99 3.37 -5.68
CA PHE A 57 -17.90 4.16 -6.27
C PHE A 57 -18.43 5.38 -7.03
N GLN A 58 -17.86 6.54 -6.72
CA GLN A 58 -18.12 7.84 -7.35
C GLN A 58 -16.83 8.33 -7.99
N GLU A 59 -16.77 8.28 -9.32
CA GLU A 59 -15.61 8.74 -10.08
C GLU A 59 -15.54 10.28 -10.09
N VAL A 60 -14.33 10.80 -9.91
CA VAL A 60 -14.03 12.23 -9.92
C VAL A 60 -13.19 12.53 -11.16
N GLN A 61 -13.53 13.61 -11.87
CA GLN A 61 -12.76 14.11 -13.01
C GLN A 61 -12.59 13.11 -14.18
N LEU A 62 -13.63 12.31 -14.47
CA LEU A 62 -13.67 11.37 -15.60
C LEU A 62 -13.26 12.02 -16.95
N PHE A 63 -13.77 13.22 -17.23
CA PHE A 63 -13.59 13.89 -18.53
C PHE A 63 -12.27 14.67 -18.68
N VAL A 64 -11.37 14.63 -17.70
CA VAL A 64 -10.07 15.29 -17.80
C VAL A 64 -9.25 14.67 -18.94
N LYS A 65 -8.64 15.55 -19.75
CA LYS A 65 -7.72 15.22 -20.84
C LYS A 65 -6.37 15.90 -20.60
N HIS A 66 -5.28 15.31 -21.07
CA HIS A 66 -4.03 16.06 -21.17
C HIS A 66 -4.18 17.22 -22.16
N HIS A 67 -3.37 18.25 -21.98
CA HIS A 67 -3.26 19.41 -22.88
C HIS A 67 -1.90 19.50 -23.57
N ALA A 68 -1.06 18.48 -23.44
CA ALA A 68 0.26 18.44 -24.06
C ALA A 68 0.17 18.45 -25.59
N THR A 69 0.98 19.30 -26.23
CA THR A 69 1.02 19.47 -27.69
C THR A 69 2.34 19.01 -28.31
N LEU A 70 3.38 18.81 -27.50
CA LEU A 70 4.70 18.39 -27.97
C LEU A 70 4.75 16.89 -28.27
N PHE A 71 5.72 16.49 -29.12
CA PHE A 71 6.00 15.09 -29.46
C PHE A 71 4.79 14.29 -29.98
N GLY A 72 3.86 14.95 -30.67
CA GLY A 72 2.67 14.32 -31.26
C GLY A 72 1.54 14.03 -30.26
N MET A 73 1.64 14.56 -29.03
CA MET A 73 0.60 14.42 -28.02
C MET A 73 -0.70 15.14 -28.42
N ASP A 74 -0.64 16.19 -29.25
CA ASP A 74 -1.80 16.90 -29.80
C ASP A 74 -2.78 15.99 -30.57
N LYS A 75 -2.28 14.86 -31.10
CA LYS A 75 -3.05 13.89 -31.89
C LYS A 75 -3.41 12.63 -31.10
N LYS A 76 -2.94 12.52 -29.86
CA LYS A 76 -3.16 11.35 -29.02
C LYS A 76 -4.29 11.66 -28.06
N GLU A 77 -5.27 10.77 -27.96
CA GLU A 77 -6.23 10.81 -26.88
C GLU A 77 -5.88 9.74 -25.84
N ILE A 78 -5.84 10.14 -24.58
CA ILE A 78 -5.64 9.24 -23.44
C ILE A 78 -6.89 9.33 -22.56
N PRO A 79 -7.75 8.30 -22.57
CA PRO A 79 -8.97 8.29 -21.77
C PRO A 79 -8.70 8.52 -20.29
N ALA A 80 -9.44 9.45 -19.70
CA ALA A 80 -9.32 9.87 -18.29
C ALA A 80 -7.88 10.23 -17.86
N ASP A 81 -7.02 10.58 -18.83
CA ASP A 81 -5.57 10.76 -18.73
C ASP A 81 -4.79 9.59 -18.08
N GLY A 82 -5.34 8.37 -18.16
CA GLY A 82 -4.68 7.14 -17.72
C GLY A 82 -4.76 6.85 -16.21
N VAL A 83 -5.69 7.50 -15.50
CA VAL A 83 -5.98 7.20 -14.09
C VAL A 83 -7.47 7.37 -13.81
N ILE A 84 -8.04 6.43 -13.05
CA ILE A 84 -9.38 6.55 -12.49
C ILE A 84 -9.22 6.98 -11.03
N THR A 85 -9.88 8.07 -10.63
CA THR A 85 -9.79 8.58 -9.26
C THR A 85 -11.20 8.81 -8.71
N GLY A 86 -11.38 8.65 -7.41
CA GLY A 86 -12.68 8.85 -6.79
C GLY A 86 -12.74 8.38 -5.36
N PHE A 87 -13.95 8.14 -4.88
CA PHE A 87 -14.21 7.60 -3.55
C PHE A 87 -15.41 6.67 -3.58
N GLY A 88 -15.51 5.79 -2.60
CA GLY A 88 -16.62 4.86 -2.45
C GLY A 88 -16.65 4.32 -1.02
N LYS A 89 -17.46 3.29 -0.79
CA LYS A 89 -17.50 2.60 0.50
C LYS A 89 -16.67 1.34 0.46
N VAL A 90 -15.93 1.06 1.52
CA VAL A 90 -15.26 -0.23 1.76
C VAL A 90 -15.77 -0.73 3.11
N ASN A 91 -16.53 -1.83 3.10
CA ASN A 91 -17.21 -2.34 4.29
C ASN A 91 -18.04 -1.24 4.99
N GLY A 92 -18.75 -0.44 4.20
CA GLY A 92 -19.59 0.68 4.66
C GLY A 92 -18.87 2.00 4.96
N ARG A 93 -17.53 2.02 5.01
CA ARG A 93 -16.72 3.22 5.34
C ARG A 93 -16.22 3.94 4.09
N ILE A 94 -16.26 5.27 4.09
CA ILE A 94 -15.78 6.06 2.95
C ILE A 94 -14.26 5.94 2.84
N VAL A 95 -13.78 5.59 1.64
CA VAL A 95 -12.36 5.51 1.29
C VAL A 95 -12.15 6.18 -0.07
N PHE A 96 -11.05 6.92 -0.21
CA PHE A 96 -10.63 7.56 -1.44
C PHE A 96 -9.61 6.68 -2.15
N ALA A 97 -9.63 6.66 -3.49
CA ALA A 97 -8.68 5.87 -4.26
C ALA A 97 -8.28 6.51 -5.59
N ALA A 98 -7.06 6.18 -6.02
CA ALA A 98 -6.58 6.39 -7.37
C ALA A 98 -6.09 5.06 -7.95
N SER A 99 -6.58 4.67 -9.12
CA SER A 99 -6.13 3.48 -9.83
C SER A 99 -5.58 3.84 -11.20
N GLN A 100 -4.28 3.64 -11.38
CA GLN A 100 -3.59 3.92 -12.64
C GLN A 100 -3.94 2.86 -13.68
N ASP A 101 -4.21 3.29 -14.90
CA ASP A 101 -4.65 2.42 -15.99
C ASP A 101 -3.53 2.19 -17.00
N PHE A 102 -2.92 1.01 -16.92
CA PHE A 102 -1.84 0.61 -17.82
C PHE A 102 -2.26 0.48 -19.29
N THR A 103 -3.54 0.22 -19.55
CA THR A 103 -4.08 0.12 -20.92
C THR A 103 -4.09 1.49 -21.62
N SER A 104 -4.09 2.57 -20.84
CA SER A 104 -4.13 3.96 -21.31
C SER A 104 -2.74 4.59 -21.25
N ALA A 105 -2.01 4.53 -22.37
CA ALA A 105 -0.65 5.05 -22.49
C ALA A 105 0.35 4.50 -21.44
N GLY A 106 0.23 3.21 -21.10
CA GLY A 106 1.11 2.55 -20.13
C GLY A 106 0.95 3.05 -18.70
N GLY A 107 -0.17 3.71 -18.38
CA GLY A 107 -0.40 4.34 -17.07
C GLY A 107 0.60 5.45 -16.75
N THR A 108 1.30 5.99 -17.76
CA THR A 108 2.35 6.99 -17.55
C THR A 108 1.77 8.29 -17.00
N LEU A 109 2.43 8.83 -15.99
CA LEU A 109 1.97 9.98 -15.24
C LEU A 109 2.28 11.27 -16.02
N GLY A 110 1.24 11.91 -16.56
CA GLY A 110 1.28 13.28 -17.08
C GLY A 110 0.85 14.31 -16.04
N GLU A 111 0.81 15.57 -16.43
CA GLU A 111 0.39 16.70 -15.58
C GLU A 111 -1.06 16.53 -15.10
N MET A 112 -1.98 16.23 -16.02
CA MET A 112 -3.41 16.15 -15.70
C MET A 112 -3.74 14.86 -14.94
N HIS A 113 -3.06 13.76 -15.25
CA HIS A 113 -3.05 12.52 -14.47
C HIS A 113 -2.67 12.82 -13.00
N ALA A 114 -1.57 13.53 -12.77
CA ALA A 114 -1.15 13.89 -11.43
C ALA A 114 -2.18 14.79 -10.73
N LYS A 115 -2.71 15.81 -11.42
CA LYS A 115 -3.73 16.71 -10.88
C LYS A 115 -5.03 15.98 -10.48
N LYS A 116 -5.40 14.90 -11.18
CA LYS A 116 -6.51 14.03 -10.76
C LYS A 116 -6.22 13.32 -9.44
N ILE A 117 -5.00 12.80 -9.27
CA ILE A 117 -4.57 12.16 -8.03
C ILE A 117 -4.52 13.19 -6.90
N TRP A 118 -3.93 14.36 -7.14
CA TRP A 118 -3.89 15.49 -6.21
C TRP A 118 -5.27 15.84 -5.69
N LYS A 119 -6.25 15.98 -6.60
CA LYS A 119 -7.61 16.34 -6.24
C LYS A 119 -8.22 15.35 -5.24
N VAL A 120 -8.04 14.06 -5.47
CA VAL A 120 -8.63 13.01 -4.62
C VAL A 120 -7.86 12.85 -3.30
N MET A 121 -6.54 13.06 -3.29
CA MET A 121 -5.77 13.14 -2.04
C MET A 121 -6.18 14.35 -1.19
N ASP A 122 -6.38 15.52 -1.80
CA ASP A 122 -6.86 16.73 -1.12
C ASP A 122 -8.25 16.49 -0.52
N MET A 123 -9.16 15.86 -1.28
CA MET A 123 -10.48 15.48 -0.76
C MET A 123 -10.40 14.47 0.40
N ALA A 124 -9.47 13.51 0.35
CA ALA A 124 -9.28 12.54 1.42
C ALA A 124 -8.79 13.20 2.72
N LEU A 125 -7.84 14.14 2.60
CA LEU A 125 -7.35 14.97 3.70
C LEU A 125 -8.46 15.81 4.32
N ASP A 126 -9.23 16.52 3.49
CA ASP A 126 -10.35 17.37 3.93
C ASP A 126 -11.45 16.55 4.61
N ALA A 127 -11.74 15.36 4.09
CA ALA A 127 -12.75 14.45 4.64
C ALA A 127 -12.25 13.61 5.83
N GLN A 128 -10.94 13.66 6.12
CA GLN A 128 -10.28 12.81 7.12
C GLN A 128 -10.56 11.32 6.89
N LYS A 129 -10.38 10.86 5.65
CA LYS A 129 -10.63 9.47 5.24
C LYS A 129 -9.39 8.82 4.64
N PRO A 130 -9.27 7.48 4.71
CA PRO A 130 -8.15 6.76 4.13
C PRO A 130 -8.01 6.98 2.62
N PHE A 131 -6.78 6.91 2.14
CA PHE A 131 -6.44 6.99 0.72
C PHE A 131 -5.71 5.72 0.25
N ILE A 132 -6.18 5.14 -0.86
CA ILE A 132 -5.57 3.97 -1.50
C ILE A 132 -5.02 4.34 -2.88
N SER A 133 -3.72 4.11 -3.10
CA SER A 133 -3.09 4.22 -4.41
C SER A 133 -2.89 2.84 -5.02
N ILE A 134 -3.52 2.56 -6.16
CA ILE A 134 -3.35 1.35 -6.96
C ILE A 134 -2.44 1.69 -8.14
N ASN A 135 -1.19 1.23 -8.07
CA ASN A 135 -0.13 1.59 -8.99
C ASN A 135 0.10 0.50 -10.05
N ASP A 136 0.04 0.93 -11.32
CA ASP A 136 0.31 0.14 -12.53
C ASP A 136 0.72 1.13 -13.63
N SER A 137 1.96 1.62 -13.55
CA SER A 137 2.48 2.75 -14.32
C SER A 137 3.91 2.51 -14.82
N GLY A 138 4.12 2.77 -16.11
CA GLY A 138 5.45 2.80 -16.71
C GLY A 138 6.36 3.94 -16.24
N GLY A 139 5.88 4.82 -15.34
CA GLY A 139 6.64 5.94 -14.79
C GLY A 139 6.21 7.29 -15.36
N ALA A 140 7.15 8.23 -15.45
CA ALA A 140 6.90 9.58 -15.98
C ALA A 140 6.48 9.54 -17.45
N ARG A 141 5.51 10.38 -17.84
CA ARG A 141 5.21 10.61 -19.25
C ARG A 141 6.25 11.55 -19.84
N ILE A 142 7.31 10.97 -20.42
CA ILE A 142 8.48 11.70 -20.94
C ILE A 142 8.09 12.82 -21.91
N GLN A 143 7.05 12.62 -22.73
CA GLN A 143 6.56 13.58 -23.71
C GLN A 143 6.07 14.89 -23.08
N GLU A 144 5.68 14.88 -21.81
CA GLU A 144 5.24 16.09 -21.10
C GLU A 144 6.39 16.78 -20.34
N GLY A 145 7.53 16.13 -20.17
CA GLY A 145 8.73 16.73 -19.57
C GLY A 145 8.53 17.18 -18.11
N VAL A 146 8.95 18.40 -17.81
CA VAL A 146 8.94 18.97 -16.44
C VAL A 146 7.55 18.93 -15.76
N PRO A 147 6.42 19.24 -16.45
CA PRO A 147 5.09 19.04 -15.89
C PRO A 147 4.81 17.65 -15.29
N SER A 148 5.37 16.58 -15.84
CA SER A 148 5.27 15.23 -15.25
C SER A 148 6.02 15.13 -13.92
N LEU A 149 7.20 15.75 -13.83
CA LEU A 149 8.01 15.80 -12.60
C LEU A 149 7.38 16.70 -11.53
N GLU A 150 6.81 17.83 -11.91
CA GLU A 150 5.98 18.66 -11.03
C GLU A 150 4.78 17.84 -10.51
N GLY A 151 4.15 17.09 -11.42
CA GLY A 151 3.13 16.08 -11.12
C GLY A 151 3.50 15.16 -9.95
N TYR A 152 4.68 14.54 -10.03
CA TYR A 152 5.23 13.73 -8.94
C TYR A 152 5.46 14.52 -7.67
N GLY A 153 6.11 15.70 -7.76
CA GLY A 153 6.39 16.55 -6.60
C GLY A 153 5.12 16.90 -5.81
N GLY A 154 4.02 17.20 -6.51
CA GLY A 154 2.74 17.48 -5.87
C GLY A 154 2.09 16.26 -5.21
N ILE A 155 2.35 15.03 -5.69
CA ILE A 155 1.91 13.80 -5.02
C ILE A 155 2.75 13.57 -3.76
N PHE A 156 4.08 13.68 -3.85
CA PHE A 156 4.97 13.46 -2.71
C PHE A 156 4.70 14.44 -1.56
N TYR A 157 4.45 15.71 -1.92
CA TYR A 157 4.04 16.73 -0.95
C TYR A 157 2.78 16.32 -0.18
N ARG A 158 1.74 15.85 -0.88
CA ARG A 158 0.50 15.39 -0.26
C ARG A 158 0.66 14.11 0.55
N ASN A 159 1.49 13.16 0.09
CA ASN A 159 1.81 11.99 0.89
C ASN A 159 2.44 12.38 2.23
N THR A 160 3.31 13.39 2.20
CA THR A 160 4.00 13.90 3.40
C THR A 160 3.03 14.61 4.32
N LEU A 161 2.12 15.44 3.81
CA LEU A 161 1.05 16.07 4.60
C LEU A 161 0.08 15.07 5.23
N ALA A 162 -0.22 13.98 4.53
CA ALA A 162 -1.13 12.93 4.98
C ALA A 162 -0.50 11.96 5.99
N SER A 163 0.84 11.93 6.09
CA SER A 163 1.58 10.97 6.92
C SER A 163 1.23 11.11 8.40
N GLY A 164 0.70 10.03 9.00
CA GLY A 164 0.21 10.02 10.37
C GLY A 164 -1.09 10.80 10.62
N TYR A 165 -1.72 11.33 9.56
CA TYR A 165 -3.00 12.04 9.65
C TYR A 165 -4.17 11.18 9.12
N ILE A 166 -4.05 10.65 7.91
CA ILE A 166 -4.98 9.66 7.34
C ILE A 166 -4.20 8.41 6.93
N PRO A 167 -4.77 7.20 7.02
CA PRO A 167 -4.10 6.00 6.53
C PRO A 167 -3.86 6.06 5.02
N GLN A 168 -2.64 5.81 4.60
CA GLN A 168 -2.22 5.76 3.20
C GLN A 168 -1.76 4.35 2.86
N ILE A 169 -2.46 3.69 1.94
CA ILE A 169 -2.14 2.33 1.52
C ILE A 169 -1.81 2.33 0.04
N THR A 170 -0.74 1.64 -0.32
CA THR A 170 -0.35 1.45 -1.72
C THR A 170 -0.46 -0.01 -2.11
N ALA A 171 -1.07 -0.27 -3.26
CA ALA A 171 -1.08 -1.56 -3.94
C ALA A 171 -0.27 -1.46 -5.24
N ILE A 172 0.87 -2.13 -5.31
CA ILE A 172 1.62 -2.28 -6.56
C ILE A 172 1.06 -3.51 -7.27
N MET A 173 0.34 -3.26 -8.36
CA MET A 173 -0.38 -4.30 -9.12
C MET A 173 0.10 -4.28 -10.59
N GLY A 174 1.32 -3.81 -10.82
CA GLY A 174 1.92 -3.70 -12.14
C GLY A 174 3.34 -3.15 -12.09
N PRO A 175 3.90 -2.76 -13.24
CA PRO A 175 5.13 -1.99 -13.31
C PRO A 175 5.00 -0.69 -12.51
N THR A 176 6.04 -0.30 -11.79
CA THR A 176 6.15 1.03 -11.17
C THR A 176 7.62 1.43 -11.15
N ALA A 177 8.04 2.29 -12.09
CA ALA A 177 9.45 2.58 -12.31
C ALA A 177 9.80 4.07 -12.15
N GLY A 178 11.06 4.36 -11.84
CA GLY A 178 11.58 5.72 -11.76
C GLY A 178 11.00 6.50 -10.59
N GLY A 179 10.58 7.75 -10.82
CA GLY A 179 9.99 8.60 -9.78
C GLY A 179 8.71 8.03 -9.16
N ALA A 180 8.01 7.13 -9.85
CA ALA A 180 6.75 6.55 -9.38
C ALA A 180 6.88 5.77 -8.07
N VAL A 181 8.05 5.24 -7.75
CA VAL A 181 8.27 4.42 -6.54
C VAL A 181 8.34 5.24 -5.25
N TYR A 182 8.59 6.54 -5.34
CA TYR A 182 8.75 7.37 -4.14
C TYR A 182 7.44 7.68 -3.44
N SER A 183 6.32 7.81 -4.17
CA SER A 183 5.01 7.99 -3.53
C SER A 183 4.64 6.77 -2.67
N PRO A 184 4.70 5.52 -3.18
CA PRO A 184 4.58 4.31 -2.36
C PRO A 184 5.45 4.33 -1.11
N ALA A 185 6.74 4.67 -1.25
CA ALA A 185 7.70 4.69 -0.14
C ALA A 185 7.36 5.71 0.97
N LEU A 186 6.53 6.71 0.67
CA LEU A 186 6.05 7.72 1.62
C LEU A 186 4.71 7.32 2.29
N THR A 187 4.02 6.30 1.77
CA THR A 187 2.78 5.77 2.38
C THR A 187 3.07 4.84 3.56
N ASP A 188 2.02 4.39 4.26
CA ASP A 188 2.16 3.59 5.47
C ASP A 188 2.39 2.11 5.17
N TRP A 189 1.62 1.54 4.24
CA TRP A 189 1.64 0.11 3.94
C TRP A 189 1.63 -0.15 2.44
N ILE A 190 2.63 -0.91 1.98
CA ILE A 190 2.83 -1.27 0.57
C ILE A 190 2.55 -2.76 0.39
N PHE A 191 1.56 -3.05 -0.44
CA PHE A 191 1.20 -4.38 -0.92
C PHE A 191 1.78 -4.59 -2.31
N MET A 192 2.31 -5.78 -2.59
CA MET A 192 2.80 -6.13 -3.93
C MET A 192 2.29 -7.50 -4.35
N VAL A 193 1.82 -7.58 -5.59
CA VAL A 193 1.36 -8.83 -6.22
C VAL A 193 2.55 -9.61 -6.80
N LYS A 194 2.70 -10.87 -6.42
CA LYS A 194 3.79 -11.72 -6.95
C LYS A 194 3.73 -11.85 -8.46
N ASN A 195 4.89 -11.84 -9.11
CA ASN A 195 5.11 -12.09 -10.54
C ASN A 195 4.46 -11.11 -11.53
N THR A 196 3.47 -10.31 -11.11
CA THR A 196 2.77 -9.35 -11.98
C THR A 196 3.08 -7.89 -11.61
N SER A 197 3.83 -7.65 -10.53
CA SER A 197 4.18 -6.31 -10.05
C SER A 197 5.67 -6.18 -9.73
N TYR A 198 6.21 -4.97 -9.91
CA TYR A 198 7.60 -4.66 -9.56
C TYR A 198 7.81 -3.17 -9.34
N MET A 199 8.82 -2.83 -8.52
CA MET A 199 9.27 -1.47 -8.26
C MET A 199 10.78 -1.32 -8.40
N TYR A 200 11.24 -0.26 -9.06
CA TYR A 200 12.65 0.14 -9.02
C TYR A 200 12.84 1.59 -9.48
N ILE A 201 13.88 2.25 -8.99
CA ILE A 201 14.27 3.57 -9.48
C ILE A 201 14.86 3.46 -10.88
N THR A 202 15.78 2.52 -11.07
CA THR A 202 16.52 2.32 -12.32
C THR A 202 16.25 0.91 -12.82
N GLY A 203 15.81 0.76 -14.07
CA GLY A 203 15.48 -0.55 -14.64
C GLY A 203 16.70 -1.40 -14.99
N PRO A 204 16.53 -2.72 -15.18
CA PRO A 204 17.61 -3.65 -15.47
C PRO A 204 18.48 -3.28 -16.66
N ASP A 205 17.87 -2.77 -17.74
CA ASP A 205 18.59 -2.41 -18.97
C ASP A 205 19.63 -1.30 -18.71
N VAL A 206 19.29 -0.34 -17.85
CA VAL A 206 20.20 0.76 -17.48
C VAL A 206 21.29 0.27 -16.52
N ILE A 207 20.96 -0.62 -15.57
CA ILE A 207 21.94 -1.25 -14.69
C ILE A 207 22.99 -2.01 -15.50
N LYS A 208 22.54 -2.82 -16.46
CA LYS A 208 23.42 -3.55 -17.37
C LYS A 208 24.32 -2.62 -18.19
N ALA A 209 23.76 -1.54 -18.73
CA ALA A 209 24.52 -0.60 -19.55
C ALA A 209 25.59 0.18 -18.75
N VAL A 210 25.35 0.48 -17.48
CA VAL A 210 26.23 1.33 -16.66
C VAL A 210 27.22 0.51 -15.82
N ILE A 211 26.75 -0.57 -15.21
CA ILE A 211 27.50 -1.36 -14.20
C ILE A 211 27.91 -2.74 -14.77
N GLY A 212 27.28 -3.19 -15.85
CA GLY A 212 27.53 -4.52 -16.44
C GLY A 212 26.84 -5.66 -15.71
N GLU A 213 26.06 -5.37 -14.67
CA GLU A 213 25.30 -6.36 -13.90
C GLU A 213 24.03 -6.76 -14.64
N GLU A 214 23.83 -8.07 -14.81
CA GLU A 214 22.61 -8.64 -15.38
C GLU A 214 21.68 -9.11 -14.27
N VAL A 215 20.49 -8.54 -14.22
CA VAL A 215 19.45 -8.87 -13.22
C VAL A 215 18.09 -8.88 -13.90
N SER A 216 17.19 -9.78 -13.49
CA SER A 216 15.82 -9.81 -14.03
C SER A 216 14.96 -8.72 -13.36
N GLN A 217 13.78 -8.40 -13.94
CA GLN A 217 12.84 -7.46 -13.29
C GLN A 217 12.37 -7.98 -11.92
N GLU A 218 12.10 -9.28 -11.82
CA GLU A 218 11.64 -9.91 -10.58
C GLU A 218 12.74 -9.93 -9.52
N ASP A 219 13.99 -10.24 -9.90
CA ASP A 219 15.11 -10.28 -8.95
C ASP A 219 15.52 -8.88 -8.46
N LEU A 220 15.39 -7.88 -9.33
CA LEU A 220 15.71 -6.49 -9.01
C LEU A 220 14.66 -5.85 -8.10
N GLY A 221 13.38 -5.98 -8.47
CA GLY A 221 12.30 -5.17 -7.93
C GLY A 221 10.97 -5.90 -7.77
N GLY A 222 10.94 -7.22 -7.92
CA GLY A 222 9.74 -8.02 -7.71
C GLY A 222 9.26 -8.00 -6.27
N ALA A 223 8.04 -8.48 -6.05
CA ALA A 223 7.40 -8.48 -4.74
C ALA A 223 8.27 -9.18 -3.67
N MET A 224 8.90 -10.31 -4.02
CA MET A 224 9.74 -11.05 -3.08
C MET A 224 11.10 -10.40 -2.82
N ALA A 225 11.70 -9.76 -3.82
CA ALA A 225 12.93 -8.98 -3.62
C ALA A 225 12.70 -7.89 -2.57
N HIS A 226 11.59 -7.15 -2.69
CA HIS A 226 11.25 -6.09 -1.73
C HIS A 226 10.77 -6.58 -0.37
N ALA A 227 10.10 -7.75 -0.31
CA ALA A 227 9.58 -8.29 0.93
C ALA A 227 10.60 -9.10 1.75
N SER A 228 11.72 -9.51 1.16
CA SER A 228 12.73 -10.33 1.86
C SER A 228 14.10 -9.66 1.97
N LYS A 229 14.47 -8.80 1.00
CA LYS A 229 15.78 -8.14 0.99
C LYS A 229 15.68 -6.68 1.45
N SER A 230 14.91 -5.86 0.75
CA SER A 230 14.94 -4.41 0.97
C SER A 230 14.01 -3.90 2.08
N GLY A 231 13.00 -4.68 2.48
CA GLY A 231 12.01 -4.25 3.47
C GLY A 231 11.05 -3.15 2.98
N VAL A 232 10.88 -3.03 1.65
CA VAL A 232 9.96 -2.02 1.06
C VAL A 232 8.54 -2.57 0.95
N CYS A 233 8.40 -3.87 0.64
CA CYS A 233 7.08 -4.51 0.55
C CYS A 233 6.68 -5.04 1.92
N HIS A 234 5.50 -4.64 2.39
CA HIS A 234 4.99 -5.00 3.71
C HIS A 234 4.13 -6.26 3.66
N VAL A 235 3.38 -6.45 2.58
CA VAL A 235 2.52 -7.63 2.37
C VAL A 235 2.64 -8.09 0.93
N VAL A 236 3.04 -9.36 0.78
CA VAL A 236 3.04 -10.04 -0.52
C VAL A 236 1.70 -10.74 -0.74
N THR A 237 1.14 -10.59 -1.93
CA THR A 237 -0.16 -11.20 -2.32
C THR A 237 -0.01 -12.06 -3.57
N GLU A 238 -0.90 -13.04 -3.72
CA GLU A 238 -0.79 -14.02 -4.81
C GLU A 238 -1.33 -13.48 -6.15
N ASN A 239 -2.33 -12.61 -6.10
CA ASN A 239 -2.96 -11.98 -7.26
C ASN A 239 -3.67 -10.68 -6.85
N ASP A 240 -4.30 -10.03 -7.82
CA ASP A 240 -4.99 -8.75 -7.62
C ASP A 240 -6.15 -8.84 -6.62
N GLU A 241 -6.93 -9.93 -6.66
CA GLU A 241 -8.07 -10.16 -5.76
C GLU A 241 -7.62 -10.38 -4.31
N ASP A 242 -6.57 -11.18 -4.11
CA ASP A 242 -5.98 -11.38 -2.77
C ASP A 242 -5.41 -10.07 -2.21
N CYS A 243 -4.78 -9.24 -3.05
CA CYS A 243 -4.29 -7.92 -2.67
C CYS A 243 -5.42 -7.04 -2.13
N ILE A 244 -6.49 -6.90 -2.91
CA ILE A 244 -7.64 -6.05 -2.55
C ILE A 244 -8.31 -6.59 -1.28
N ARG A 245 -8.48 -7.92 -1.16
CA ARG A 245 -9.03 -8.56 0.05
C ARG A 245 -8.20 -8.22 1.29
N LYS A 246 -6.87 -8.35 1.22
CA LYS A 246 -5.99 -8.03 2.36
C LYS A 246 -5.95 -6.53 2.68
N ILE A 247 -6.12 -5.66 1.69
CA ILE A 247 -6.27 -4.21 1.93
C ILE A 247 -7.56 -3.92 2.69
N LYS A 248 -8.69 -4.55 2.32
CA LYS A 248 -9.95 -4.46 3.08
C LYS A 248 -9.80 -4.98 4.50
N GLU A 249 -9.08 -6.08 4.67
CA GLU A 249 -8.76 -6.67 5.96
C GLU A 249 -7.92 -5.69 6.82
N LEU A 250 -6.84 -5.12 6.27
CA LEU A 250 -6.04 -4.10 6.95
C LEU A 250 -6.90 -2.89 7.36
N LEU A 251 -7.69 -2.33 6.44
CA LEU A 251 -8.57 -1.20 6.72
C LEU A 251 -9.53 -1.48 7.89
N SER A 252 -9.95 -2.73 8.08
CA SER A 252 -10.83 -3.11 9.20
C SER A 252 -10.18 -2.90 10.58
N TYR A 253 -8.85 -2.82 10.67
CA TYR A 253 -8.11 -2.52 11.90
C TYR A 253 -7.84 -1.02 12.10
N LEU A 254 -7.87 -0.22 11.03
CA LEU A 254 -7.42 1.15 11.05
C LEU A 254 -8.59 2.13 11.26
N PRO A 255 -8.40 3.22 12.04
CA PRO A 255 -9.37 4.32 12.09
C PRO A 255 -9.40 5.06 10.75
N ASP A 256 -10.37 5.95 10.55
CA ASP A 256 -10.43 6.77 9.33
C ASP A 256 -9.32 7.84 9.26
N SER A 257 -8.87 8.31 10.43
CA SER A 257 -7.82 9.30 10.63
C SER A 257 -7.25 9.20 12.05
N CYS A 258 -6.18 9.94 12.35
CA CYS A 258 -5.62 10.05 13.70
C CYS A 258 -6.57 10.70 14.72
N HIS A 259 -7.65 11.35 14.27
CA HIS A 259 -8.70 11.92 15.13
C HIS A 259 -9.94 11.03 15.26
N SER A 260 -9.99 9.93 14.51
CA SER A 260 -11.13 9.03 14.49
C SER A 260 -10.96 7.91 15.53
N PRO A 261 -12.06 7.40 16.11
CA PRO A 261 -11.99 6.25 17.00
C PRO A 261 -11.53 4.99 16.24
N LEU A 262 -10.91 4.06 16.96
CA LEU A 262 -10.60 2.75 16.41
C LEU A 262 -11.87 1.99 16.03
N PRO A 263 -11.85 1.20 14.93
CA PRO A 263 -12.96 0.33 14.57
C PRO A 263 -13.05 -0.86 15.54
N VAL A 264 -13.97 -0.80 16.48
CA VAL A 264 -14.26 -1.91 17.41
C VAL A 264 -15.16 -2.92 16.70
N ALA A 265 -14.68 -4.16 16.54
CA ALA A 265 -15.47 -5.27 16.04
C ALA A 265 -16.34 -5.86 17.17
N VAL A 266 -17.39 -6.59 16.79
CA VAL A 266 -18.14 -7.38 17.77
C VAL A 266 -17.24 -8.50 18.29
N ALA A 267 -16.92 -8.46 19.59
CA ALA A 267 -16.16 -9.50 20.24
C ALA A 267 -16.95 -10.81 20.27
N THR A 268 -16.37 -11.87 19.71
CA THR A 268 -16.89 -13.25 19.79
C THR A 268 -16.15 -14.10 20.81
N ASP A 269 -15.17 -13.51 21.49
CA ASP A 269 -14.30 -14.13 22.49
C ASP A 269 -14.65 -13.64 23.92
N SER A 270 -14.12 -14.32 24.94
CA SER A 270 -14.32 -13.99 26.35
C SER A 270 -13.07 -13.28 26.92
N PRO A 271 -13.23 -12.21 27.73
CA PRO A 271 -12.09 -11.57 28.39
C PRO A 271 -11.42 -12.49 29.41
N ASP A 272 -12.15 -13.46 29.94
CA ASP A 272 -11.69 -14.46 30.89
C ASP A 272 -11.28 -15.79 30.21
N ARG A 273 -11.05 -15.79 28.88
CA ARG A 273 -10.63 -17.01 28.19
C ARG A 273 -9.30 -17.51 28.73
N GLU A 274 -9.32 -18.71 29.30
CA GLU A 274 -8.09 -19.42 29.65
C GLU A 274 -7.42 -19.99 28.40
N CYS A 275 -6.09 -19.94 28.37
CA CYS A 275 -5.25 -20.49 27.30
C CYS A 275 -4.30 -21.57 27.86
N PRO A 276 -4.78 -22.78 28.24
CA PRO A 276 -3.95 -23.80 28.87
C PRO A 276 -2.75 -24.25 28.04
N GLU A 277 -2.79 -24.07 26.72
CA GLU A 277 -1.69 -24.31 25.80
C GLU A 277 -0.46 -23.44 26.07
N LEU A 278 -0.64 -22.23 26.62
CA LEU A 278 0.46 -21.33 26.96
C LEU A 278 1.31 -21.89 28.11
N ASN A 279 0.74 -22.72 28.98
CA ASN A 279 1.49 -23.39 30.06
C ASN A 279 2.53 -24.40 29.52
N LYS A 280 2.49 -24.74 28.23
CA LYS A 280 3.34 -25.76 27.61
C LYS A 280 4.23 -25.21 26.49
N ILE A 281 4.14 -23.92 26.17
CA ILE A 281 4.80 -23.36 24.98
C ILE A 281 6.28 -23.07 25.18
N ILE A 282 6.67 -22.66 26.40
CA ILE A 282 8.05 -22.36 26.75
C ILE A 282 8.78 -23.67 27.03
N PRO A 283 9.86 -23.99 26.30
CA PRO A 283 10.62 -25.22 26.54
C PRO A 283 11.42 -25.14 27.85
N ASP A 284 11.59 -26.29 28.53
CA ASP A 284 12.38 -26.38 29.77
C ASP A 284 13.85 -25.92 29.62
N ARG A 285 14.40 -26.05 28.41
CA ARG A 285 15.74 -25.56 28.07
C ARG A 285 15.64 -24.15 27.49
N ALA A 286 16.17 -23.16 28.20
CA ALA A 286 16.14 -21.74 27.80
C ALA A 286 16.64 -21.46 26.37
N ALA A 287 17.64 -22.21 25.88
CA ALA A 287 18.19 -22.02 24.53
C ALA A 287 17.33 -22.63 23.40
N ARG A 288 16.26 -23.36 23.72
CA ARG A 288 15.42 -24.02 22.72
C ARG A 288 14.33 -23.06 22.24
N ALA A 289 14.28 -22.82 20.93
CA ALA A 289 13.28 -21.97 20.31
C ALA A 289 11.85 -22.56 20.38
N TYR A 290 10.86 -21.68 20.38
CA TYR A 290 9.44 -21.98 20.23
C TYR A 290 8.78 -20.97 19.28
N ASN A 291 7.56 -21.28 18.82
CA ASN A 291 6.85 -20.45 17.88
C ASN A 291 6.08 -19.31 18.58
N MET A 292 6.66 -18.11 18.56
CA MET A 292 6.02 -16.91 19.12
C MET A 292 4.65 -16.60 18.50
N LYS A 293 4.41 -16.97 17.22
CA LYS A 293 3.09 -16.77 16.59
C LYS A 293 1.98 -17.56 17.28
N ASN A 294 2.30 -18.70 17.89
CA ASN A 294 1.33 -19.47 18.66
C ASN A 294 0.94 -18.74 19.94
N VAL A 295 1.89 -18.05 20.60
CA VAL A 295 1.58 -17.18 21.76
C VAL A 295 0.62 -16.07 21.34
N ILE A 296 0.96 -15.34 20.27
CA ILE A 296 0.15 -14.21 19.78
C ILE A 296 -1.27 -14.68 19.41
N LYS A 297 -1.40 -15.78 18.66
CA LYS A 297 -2.70 -16.34 18.27
C LYS A 297 -3.53 -16.85 19.46
N SER A 298 -2.88 -17.31 20.53
CA SER A 298 -3.61 -17.73 21.73
C SER A 298 -4.22 -16.53 22.44
N VAL A 299 -3.61 -15.34 22.36
CA VAL A 299 -4.13 -14.10 22.98
C VAL A 299 -5.12 -13.36 22.06
N ALA A 300 -4.94 -13.44 20.75
CA ALA A 300 -5.79 -12.78 19.78
C ALA A 300 -7.21 -13.39 19.73
N ASP A 301 -8.21 -12.52 19.55
CA ASP A 301 -9.59 -12.94 19.25
C ASP A 301 -9.61 -13.86 18.03
N ASN A 302 -10.30 -15.00 18.15
CA ASN A 302 -10.43 -16.01 17.08
C ASN A 302 -9.09 -16.51 16.50
N SER A 303 -7.98 -16.32 17.21
CA SER A 303 -6.63 -16.61 16.72
C SER A 303 -6.24 -15.88 15.42
N GLU A 304 -6.87 -14.74 15.13
CA GLU A 304 -6.58 -13.93 13.96
C GLU A 304 -5.27 -13.16 14.12
N LEU A 305 -4.49 -13.08 13.04
CA LEU A 305 -3.19 -12.42 13.02
C LEU A 305 -2.93 -11.83 11.63
N PHE A 306 -2.96 -10.50 11.53
CA PHE A 306 -2.56 -9.80 10.32
C PHE A 306 -1.09 -9.38 10.42
N GLU A 307 -0.20 -10.27 9.99
CA GLU A 307 1.25 -10.05 10.06
C GLU A 307 1.76 -9.14 8.93
N LEU A 308 2.54 -8.14 9.30
CA LEU A 308 3.18 -7.19 8.40
C LEU A 308 4.68 -7.50 8.33
N HIS A 309 5.29 -7.34 7.16
CA HIS A 309 6.70 -7.66 6.92
C HIS A 309 7.04 -9.14 7.27
N ALA A 310 6.14 -10.07 6.97
CA ALA A 310 6.31 -11.48 7.37
C ALA A 310 7.60 -12.13 6.79
N GLN A 311 8.08 -11.64 5.65
CA GLN A 311 9.28 -12.16 4.97
C GLN A 311 10.54 -11.32 5.22
N TRP A 312 10.45 -10.19 5.93
CA TRP A 312 11.58 -9.30 6.23
C TRP A 312 11.86 -9.20 7.73
N ALA A 313 13.13 -9.26 8.12
CA ALA A 313 13.57 -9.30 9.51
C ALA A 313 12.73 -10.28 10.38
N PRO A 314 12.73 -11.58 10.04
CA PRO A 314 11.84 -12.57 10.69
C PRO A 314 12.15 -12.81 12.18
N ASN A 315 13.26 -12.29 12.69
CA ASN A 315 13.63 -12.26 14.11
C ASN A 315 12.75 -11.35 14.97
N ILE A 316 11.95 -10.46 14.37
CA ILE A 316 10.90 -9.71 15.04
C ILE A 316 9.59 -9.81 14.24
N ILE A 317 8.49 -10.05 14.93
CA ILE A 317 7.14 -10.11 14.38
C ILE A 317 6.47 -8.77 14.68
N VAL A 318 5.84 -8.19 13.68
CA VAL A 318 4.91 -7.06 13.84
C VAL A 318 3.60 -7.44 13.19
N ALA A 319 2.49 -7.23 13.90
CA ALA A 319 1.18 -7.66 13.41
C ALA A 319 0.06 -6.87 14.05
N LEU A 320 -1.10 -6.85 13.40
CA LEU A 320 -2.35 -6.38 13.98
C LEU A 320 -3.20 -7.58 14.40
N ILE A 321 -3.76 -7.51 15.61
CA ILE A 321 -4.74 -8.46 16.14
C ILE A 321 -5.93 -7.69 16.70
N ARG A 322 -6.95 -8.42 17.17
CA ARG A 322 -7.97 -7.87 18.06
C ARG A 322 -7.93 -8.55 19.42
N ILE A 323 -8.22 -7.77 20.45
CA ILE A 323 -8.51 -8.26 21.80
C ILE A 323 -9.82 -7.62 22.23
N MET A 324 -10.83 -8.43 22.50
CA MET A 324 -12.19 -7.97 22.81
C MET A 324 -12.75 -7.00 21.76
N GLY A 325 -12.49 -7.31 20.48
CA GLY A 325 -12.95 -6.54 19.33
C GLY A 325 -12.11 -5.29 19.02
N SER A 326 -11.26 -4.82 19.94
CA SER A 326 -10.42 -3.65 19.73
C SER A 326 -9.11 -4.00 19.01
N PRO A 327 -8.71 -3.25 17.97
CA PRO A 327 -7.41 -3.42 17.31
C PRO A 327 -6.23 -3.22 18.28
N VAL A 328 -5.22 -4.09 18.20
CA VAL A 328 -3.98 -4.01 18.97
C VAL A 328 -2.78 -4.29 18.06
N GLY A 329 -1.75 -3.47 18.16
CA GLY A 329 -0.48 -3.64 17.48
C GLY A 329 0.47 -4.52 18.31
N VAL A 330 0.87 -5.65 17.75
CA VAL A 330 1.76 -6.62 18.41
C VAL A 330 3.18 -6.45 17.92
N ILE A 331 4.13 -6.38 18.86
CA ILE A 331 5.56 -6.45 18.60
C ILE A 331 6.11 -7.64 19.39
N ALA A 332 6.70 -8.62 18.72
CA ALA A 332 7.17 -9.82 19.41
C ALA A 332 8.52 -10.30 18.87
N ASN A 333 9.46 -10.62 19.76
CA ASN A 333 10.68 -11.29 19.35
C ASN A 333 10.36 -12.71 18.86
N ASN A 334 11.08 -13.20 17.85
CA ASN A 334 10.86 -14.54 17.31
C ASN A 334 12.05 -15.47 17.57
N PRO A 335 12.00 -16.31 18.61
CA PRO A 335 13.08 -17.26 18.94
C PRO A 335 13.42 -18.23 17.80
N MET A 336 12.48 -18.53 16.89
CA MET A 336 12.73 -19.40 15.73
C MET A 336 13.62 -18.76 14.67
N SER A 337 13.89 -17.46 14.75
CA SER A 337 14.75 -16.74 13.81
C SER A 337 15.82 -15.96 14.56
N PHE A 338 17.08 -16.35 14.34
CA PHE A 338 18.24 -15.75 15.02
C PHE A 338 18.10 -15.70 16.56
N ALA A 339 17.40 -16.66 17.17
CA ALA A 339 17.12 -16.68 18.61
C ALA A 339 16.42 -15.39 19.14
N GLY A 340 15.68 -14.68 18.29
CA GLY A 340 14.95 -13.47 18.68
C GLY A 340 15.80 -12.20 18.85
N VAL A 341 17.10 -12.24 18.51
CA VAL A 341 17.99 -11.07 18.61
C VAL A 341 17.50 -9.91 17.77
N LEU A 342 17.79 -8.68 18.21
CA LEU A 342 17.57 -7.48 17.41
C LEU A 342 18.75 -7.22 16.46
N ASN A 343 18.46 -6.65 15.29
CA ASN A 343 19.46 -6.23 14.31
C ASN A 343 18.98 -4.94 13.59
N VAL A 344 19.75 -4.44 12.63
CA VAL A 344 19.43 -3.21 11.87
C VAL A 344 18.01 -3.27 11.28
N ASN A 345 17.70 -4.34 10.56
CA ASN A 345 16.43 -4.48 9.85
C ASN A 345 15.24 -4.66 10.82
N ALA A 346 15.40 -5.45 11.88
CA ALA A 346 14.38 -5.63 12.91
C ALA A 346 14.08 -4.31 13.65
N SER A 347 15.11 -3.50 13.90
CA SER A 347 14.94 -2.18 14.53
C SER A 347 14.16 -1.22 13.63
N ASP A 348 14.45 -1.20 12.33
CA ASP A 348 13.70 -0.40 11.34
C ASP A 348 12.26 -0.89 11.20
N LYS A 349 12.04 -2.21 11.08
CA LYS A 349 10.72 -2.85 11.00
C LYS A 349 9.84 -2.47 12.19
N ALA A 350 10.32 -2.73 13.41
CA ALA A 350 9.52 -2.50 14.61
C ALA A 350 9.32 -1.01 14.91
N SER A 351 10.35 -0.16 14.72
CA SER A 351 10.21 1.28 14.98
C SER A 351 9.18 1.94 14.07
N ARG A 352 9.13 1.62 12.78
CA ARG A 352 8.11 2.17 11.87
C ARG A 352 6.71 1.70 12.26
N PHE A 353 6.54 0.42 12.61
CA PHE A 353 5.27 -0.14 13.04
C PHE A 353 4.76 0.50 14.33
N ILE A 354 5.62 0.69 15.34
CA ILE A 354 5.27 1.35 16.61
C ILE A 354 4.78 2.78 16.37
N ARG A 355 5.51 3.57 15.57
CA ARG A 355 5.12 4.95 15.26
C ARG A 355 3.82 5.02 14.46
N PHE A 356 3.58 4.07 13.56
CA PHE A 356 2.31 3.96 12.85
C PHE A 356 1.15 3.68 13.83
N CYS A 357 1.31 2.70 14.71
CA CYS A 357 0.28 2.37 15.69
C CYS A 357 -0.03 3.57 16.59
N ASP A 358 1.00 4.27 17.08
CA ASP A 358 0.84 5.47 17.88
C ASP A 358 0.09 6.58 17.15
N ALA A 359 0.47 6.88 15.90
CA ALA A 359 -0.17 7.91 15.08
C ALA A 359 -1.67 7.66 14.84
N PHE A 360 -2.10 6.39 14.87
CA PHE A 360 -3.49 6.00 14.65
C PHE A 360 -4.17 5.43 15.91
N ASN A 361 -3.66 5.79 17.09
CA ASN A 361 -4.25 5.44 18.40
C ASN A 361 -4.36 3.94 18.69
N ILE A 362 -3.60 3.09 18.00
CA ILE A 362 -3.61 1.64 18.17
C ILE A 362 -2.73 1.27 19.39
N PRO A 363 -3.29 0.63 20.44
CA PRO A 363 -2.52 0.15 21.59
C PRO A 363 -1.41 -0.82 21.19
N LEU A 364 -0.34 -0.85 21.97
CA LEU A 364 0.83 -1.70 21.76
C LEU A 364 0.88 -2.83 22.79
N LEU A 365 1.02 -4.05 22.28
CA LEU A 365 1.28 -5.26 23.06
C LEU A 365 2.62 -5.87 22.65
N THR A 366 3.54 -5.96 23.60
CA THR A 366 4.91 -6.40 23.35
C THR A 366 5.17 -7.76 23.99
N PHE A 367 5.50 -8.78 23.21
CA PHE A 367 5.97 -10.06 23.74
C PHE A 367 7.50 -10.12 23.69
N SER A 368 8.14 -10.01 24.86
CA SER A 368 9.60 -9.92 24.98
C SER A 368 10.25 -11.29 25.18
N ASP A 369 11.07 -11.71 24.23
CA ASP A 369 11.98 -12.85 24.35
C ASP A 369 13.23 -12.59 23.51
N VAL A 370 14.08 -11.70 24.03
CA VAL A 370 15.26 -11.17 23.34
C VAL A 370 16.51 -11.38 24.19
N PRO A 371 17.53 -12.08 23.69
CA PRO A 371 18.80 -12.23 24.41
C PRO A 371 19.72 -11.00 24.26
N GLY A 372 19.47 -10.16 23.26
CA GLY A 372 20.22 -8.93 23.00
C GLY A 372 20.21 -8.53 21.52
N TYR A 373 21.19 -7.73 21.13
CA TYR A 373 21.45 -7.39 19.72
C TYR A 373 22.41 -8.40 19.08
N MET A 374 22.26 -8.61 17.78
CA MET A 374 23.15 -9.43 16.97
C MET A 374 24.57 -8.85 17.01
N PRO A 375 25.58 -9.61 17.48
CA PRO A 375 26.97 -9.16 17.42
C PRO A 375 27.54 -9.27 15.99
N GLY A 376 28.47 -8.40 15.62
CA GLY A 376 29.25 -8.50 14.38
C GLY A 376 29.65 -7.15 13.79
N THR A 377 30.81 -7.09 13.13
CA THR A 377 31.31 -5.87 12.46
C THR A 377 30.35 -5.35 11.41
N ASP A 378 29.63 -6.24 10.72
CA ASP A 378 28.64 -5.87 9.71
C ASP A 378 27.46 -5.08 10.32
N GLN A 379 27.06 -5.39 11.56
CA GLN A 379 26.02 -4.63 12.27
C GLN A 379 26.55 -3.24 12.67
N GLU A 380 27.78 -3.17 13.18
CA GLU A 380 28.41 -1.90 13.54
C GLU A 380 28.56 -0.98 12.33
N TRP A 381 29.11 -1.47 11.21
CA TRP A 381 29.31 -0.68 9.99
C TRP A 381 28.01 -0.35 9.27
N ALA A 382 27.00 -1.21 9.34
CA ALA A 382 25.64 -0.86 8.91
C ALA A 382 25.00 0.23 9.79
N GLY A 383 25.57 0.52 10.95
CA GLY A 383 25.11 1.57 11.87
C GLY A 383 24.03 1.09 12.83
N ILE A 384 24.23 -0.07 13.47
CA ILE A 384 23.28 -0.61 14.45
C ILE A 384 22.95 0.38 15.58
N ILE A 385 23.88 1.24 15.98
CA ILE A 385 23.64 2.27 17.00
C ILE A 385 22.51 3.22 16.54
N ARG A 386 22.61 3.77 15.32
CA ARG A 386 21.60 4.71 14.79
C ARG A 386 20.27 4.02 14.43
N HIS A 387 20.31 2.75 14.00
CA HIS A 387 19.10 1.99 13.66
C HIS A 387 18.39 1.45 14.92
N GLY A 388 19.14 0.87 15.86
CA GLY A 388 18.63 0.39 17.15
C GLY A 388 18.01 1.51 17.98
N ALA A 389 18.60 2.71 17.97
CA ALA A 389 18.05 3.88 18.63
C ALA A 389 16.64 4.27 18.14
N LYS A 390 16.26 3.94 16.90
CA LYS A 390 14.90 4.21 16.39
C LYS A 390 13.83 3.45 17.18
N LEU A 391 14.14 2.22 17.62
CA LEU A 391 13.20 1.42 18.40
C LEU A 391 12.99 2.03 19.78
N LEU A 392 14.08 2.48 20.42
CA LEU A 392 14.03 3.20 21.70
C LEU A 392 13.23 4.50 21.57
N HIS A 393 13.50 5.27 20.51
CA HIS A 393 12.76 6.50 20.23
C HIS A 393 11.28 6.23 20.04
N ALA A 394 10.91 5.23 19.21
CA ALA A 394 9.53 4.92 18.91
C ALA A 394 8.71 4.55 20.16
N TYR A 395 9.24 3.69 21.05
CA TYR A 395 8.56 3.36 22.30
C TYR A 395 8.49 4.52 23.30
N SER A 396 9.51 5.39 23.31
CA SER A 396 9.58 6.54 24.22
C SER A 396 8.65 7.67 23.77
N GLU A 397 8.50 7.87 22.47
CA GLU A 397 7.60 8.84 21.86
C GLU A 397 6.13 8.40 21.98
N ALA A 398 5.86 7.10 21.82
CA ALA A 398 4.49 6.59 21.79
C ALA A 398 3.71 6.94 23.06
N THR A 399 2.49 7.43 22.89
CA THR A 399 1.57 7.85 23.95
C THR A 399 0.34 6.96 24.08
N VAL A 400 0.09 6.10 23.10
CA VAL A 400 -0.91 5.03 23.18
C VAL A 400 -0.67 4.08 24.37
N PRO A 401 -1.68 3.33 24.81
CA PRO A 401 -1.50 2.30 25.84
C PRO A 401 -0.41 1.30 25.42
N LYS A 402 0.47 0.96 26.36
CA LYS A 402 1.60 0.04 26.16
C LYS A 402 1.58 -1.03 27.24
N ILE A 403 1.58 -2.30 26.82
CA ILE A 403 1.66 -3.47 27.69
C ILE A 403 2.81 -4.34 27.19
N THR A 404 3.67 -4.82 28.09
CA THR A 404 4.81 -5.70 27.81
C THR A 404 4.76 -6.94 28.67
#